data_AF-A0A2V9BII6-F1
#
_entry.id   AF-A0A2V9BII6-F1
#
_cell.length_a   1.000
_cell.length_b   1.000
_cell.length_c   1.000
_cell.angle_alpha   90.00
_cell.angle_beta   90.00
_cell.angle_gamma   90.00
#
_symmetry.space_group_name_H-M   'P 1'
#
loop_
_entity.id
_entity.type
_entity.pdbx_description
1 polymer ?
#
loop_
_entity_poly.entity_id
_entity_poly.type
_entity_poly.pdbx_seq_one_letter_code
_entity_poly.pdbx_strand_id
1 'polypeptide(L)'
;MSLRIRRAVLESDRAEMTELFRRYLSPQADSRRFDWLYRGGPHGVARAWVACESATGAMVGAAAAFPRKMYFGGVERTGWVLGDFCLEQSYRSLGPALQLQRACLDAAGEAPSGFCYDFPSSRMMAVYNRLGISQSGTLVRWAKPLRLERHLQPRLRSRPLARALSAIGNAVLAYRGRSGDAHCCEL
;
A
#
# COMPACT_ATOMS: atom_id res chain seq x y z
N MET A 1 -11.31 19.52 -19.12
CA MET A 1 -10.09 19.87 -18.34
C MET A 1 -8.98 18.95 -18.82
N SER A 2 -7.91 19.52 -19.40
CA SER A 2 -6.76 18.73 -19.85
C SER A 2 -5.73 18.62 -18.72
N LEU A 3 -5.13 17.45 -18.61
CA LEU A 3 -4.07 17.17 -17.66
C LEU A 3 -2.77 16.91 -18.42
N ARG A 4 -1.67 17.33 -17.82
CA ARG A 4 -0.32 16.94 -18.22
C ARG A 4 0.26 16.08 -17.12
N ILE A 5 0.58 14.83 -17.44
CA ILE A 5 1.30 13.93 -16.54
C ILE A 5 2.79 14.11 -16.77
N ARG A 6 3.57 14.27 -15.70
CA ARG A 6 5.03 14.33 -15.75
C ARG A 6 5.66 13.55 -14.61
N ARG A 7 6.90 13.12 -14.79
CA ARG A 7 7.71 12.61 -13.69
C ARG A 7 7.94 13.73 -12.67
N ALA A 8 7.86 13.38 -11.39
CA ALA A 8 8.19 14.28 -10.30
C ALA A 8 9.71 14.36 -10.13
N VAL A 9 10.20 15.57 -9.86
CA VAL A 9 11.55 15.82 -9.38
C VAL A 9 11.46 15.91 -7.87
N LEU A 10 11.84 14.82 -7.18
CA LEU A 10 11.58 14.65 -5.75
C LEU A 10 12.10 15.76 -4.85
N GLU A 11 13.16 16.48 -5.26
CA GLU A 11 13.69 17.61 -4.50
C GLU A 11 12.79 18.84 -4.64
N SER A 12 12.53 19.29 -5.87
CA SER A 12 11.79 20.52 -6.13
C SER A 12 10.28 20.38 -5.93
N ASP A 13 9.72 19.20 -6.22
CA ASP A 13 8.29 18.93 -6.08
C ASP A 13 7.90 18.52 -4.63
N ARG A 14 8.88 18.37 -3.73
CA ARG A 14 8.68 17.86 -2.36
C ARG A 14 7.57 18.55 -1.60
N ALA A 15 7.59 19.88 -1.58
CA ALA A 15 6.66 20.68 -0.77
C ALA A 15 5.22 20.52 -1.28
N GLU A 16 5.03 20.64 -2.60
CA GLU A 16 3.72 20.55 -3.24
C GLU A 16 3.15 19.12 -3.15
N MET A 17 3.97 18.09 -3.39
CA MET A 17 3.56 16.69 -3.22
C MET A 17 3.19 16.38 -1.77
N THR A 18 3.97 16.86 -0.79
CA THR A 18 3.68 16.65 0.63
C THR A 18 2.33 17.27 1.00
N GLU A 19 2.05 18.48 0.52
CA GLU A 19 0.76 19.14 0.76
C GLU A 19 -0.39 18.38 0.09
N LEU A 20 -0.21 17.94 -1.15
CA LEU A 20 -1.18 17.13 -1.88
C LEU A 20 -1.50 15.83 -1.12
N PHE A 21 -0.47 15.12 -0.63
CA PHE A 21 -0.64 13.90 0.15
C PHE A 21 -1.32 14.15 1.49
N ARG A 22 -0.94 15.22 2.19
CA ARG A 22 -1.58 15.62 3.45
C ARG A 22 -3.08 15.84 3.25
N ARG A 23 -3.44 16.52 2.17
CA ARG A 23 -4.82 16.88 1.85
C ARG A 23 -5.67 15.69 1.39
N TYR A 24 -5.13 14.78 0.59
CA TYR A 24 -5.92 13.76 -0.09
C TYR A 24 -5.66 12.31 0.34
N LEU A 25 -4.58 12.03 1.08
CA LEU A 25 -4.26 10.69 1.58
C LEU A 25 -4.34 10.61 3.11
N SER A 26 -3.52 11.39 3.81
CA SER A 26 -3.35 11.24 5.26
C SER A 26 -2.68 12.48 5.86
N PRO A 27 -3.18 13.03 6.97
CA PRO A 27 -2.54 14.14 7.67
C PRO A 27 -1.09 13.86 8.10
N GLN A 28 -0.72 12.59 8.25
CA GLN A 28 0.63 12.12 8.61
C GLN A 28 1.59 12.07 7.42
N ALA A 29 1.15 12.42 6.21
CA ALA A 29 2.02 12.58 5.05
C ALA A 29 2.82 13.89 5.16
N ASP A 30 3.73 13.94 6.13
CA ASP A 30 4.62 15.06 6.35
C ASP A 30 5.94 14.93 5.57
N SER A 31 6.75 15.97 5.68
CA SER A 31 8.04 16.07 5.00
C SER A 31 9.04 15.02 5.49
N ARG A 32 8.95 14.60 6.76
CA ARG A 32 9.79 13.54 7.34
C ARG A 32 9.45 12.18 6.74
N ARG A 33 8.16 11.84 6.63
CA ARG A 33 7.70 10.64 5.93
C ARG A 33 8.12 10.68 4.47
N PHE A 34 8.00 11.85 3.81
CA PHE A 34 8.43 12.01 2.43
C PHE A 34 9.93 11.70 2.28
N ASP A 35 10.79 12.32 3.09
CA ASP A 35 12.23 12.10 3.00
C ASP A 35 12.60 10.64 3.26
N TRP A 36 12.02 10.02 4.28
CA TRP A 36 12.26 8.61 4.57
C TRP A 36 11.76 7.68 3.44
N LEU A 37 10.54 7.89 2.95
CA LEU A 37 9.90 6.96 2.02
C LEU A 37 10.36 7.15 0.57
N TYR A 38 10.58 8.39 0.13
CA TYR A 38 10.90 8.73 -1.25
C TYR A 38 12.39 8.82 -1.52
N ARG A 39 13.19 9.31 -0.55
CA ARG A 39 14.62 9.60 -0.76
C ARG A 39 15.54 8.64 -0.01
N GLY A 40 15.18 8.29 1.23
CA GLY A 40 15.96 7.46 2.14
C GLY A 40 15.45 6.03 2.29
N GLY A 41 14.62 5.56 1.36
CA GLY A 41 14.02 4.22 1.44
C GLY A 41 15.09 3.13 1.45
N PRO A 42 14.91 2.04 2.25
CA PRO A 42 15.95 1.02 2.45
C PRO A 42 16.36 0.28 1.16
N HIS A 43 15.52 0.32 0.13
CA HIS A 43 15.74 -0.36 -1.14
C HIS A 43 15.94 0.62 -2.31
N GLY A 44 16.22 1.89 -2.00
CA GLY A 44 16.52 2.93 -2.99
C GLY A 44 15.46 4.02 -3.10
N VAL A 45 15.70 4.91 -4.06
CA VAL A 45 14.90 6.12 -4.30
C VAL A 45 13.59 5.75 -5.00
N ALA A 46 12.48 6.33 -4.53
CA ALA A 46 11.18 6.15 -5.15
C ALA A 46 11.09 6.84 -6.52
N ARG A 47 10.11 6.44 -7.31
CA ARG A 47 9.69 7.17 -8.51
C ARG A 47 8.30 7.73 -8.25
N ALA A 48 8.02 8.89 -8.78
CA ALA A 48 6.70 9.49 -8.68
C ALA A 48 6.34 10.25 -9.95
N TRP A 49 5.04 10.37 -10.16
CA TRP A 49 4.43 11.09 -11.26
C TRP A 49 3.37 12.00 -10.70
N VAL A 50 3.25 13.17 -11.30
CA VAL A 50 2.28 14.18 -10.89
C VAL A 50 1.38 14.53 -12.07
N ALA A 51 0.10 14.70 -11.77
CA ALA A 51 -0.87 15.25 -12.70
C ALA A 51 -0.94 16.76 -12.47
N CYS A 52 -0.66 17.54 -13.50
CA CYS A 52 -0.79 18.99 -13.46
C CYS A 52 -1.96 19.42 -14.34
N GLU A 53 -2.78 20.35 -13.86
CA GLU A 53 -3.76 21.03 -14.72
C GLU A 53 -3.02 21.82 -15.80
N SER A 54 -3.35 21.60 -17.08
CA SER A 54 -2.58 22.18 -18.18
C SER A 54 -2.67 23.70 -18.27
N ALA A 55 -3.77 24.30 -17.80
CA ALA A 55 -4.00 25.75 -17.88
C ALA A 55 -3.23 26.52 -16.80
N THR A 56 -3.21 26.01 -15.58
CA THR A 56 -2.65 26.70 -14.41
C THR A 56 -1.27 26.16 -14.01
N GLY A 57 -0.95 24.94 -14.42
CA GLY A 57 0.23 24.21 -13.96
C GLY A 57 0.08 23.59 -12.57
N ALA A 58 -1.04 23.80 -11.87
CA ALA A 58 -1.25 23.34 -10.51
C ALA A 58 -1.19 21.81 -10.42
N MET A 59 -0.51 21.27 -9.39
CA MET A 59 -0.50 19.84 -9.12
C MET A 59 -1.84 19.41 -8.52
N VAL A 60 -2.56 18.56 -9.25
CA VAL A 60 -3.91 18.09 -8.90
C VAL A 60 -3.95 16.58 -8.63
N GLY A 61 -2.80 15.90 -8.69
CA GLY A 61 -2.71 14.49 -8.41
C GLY A 61 -1.28 13.98 -8.40
N ALA A 62 -1.08 12.83 -7.78
CA ALA A 62 0.21 12.15 -7.73
C ALA A 62 0.03 10.64 -7.62
N ALA A 63 1.03 9.91 -8.09
CA ALA A 63 1.17 8.47 -7.94
C ALA A 63 2.66 8.14 -7.76
N ALA A 64 2.97 7.14 -6.95
CA ALA A 64 4.34 6.77 -6.65
C ALA A 64 4.58 5.27 -6.79
N ALA A 65 5.85 4.93 -7.00
CA ALA A 65 6.37 3.58 -7.06
C ALA A 65 7.61 3.49 -6.16
N PHE A 66 7.56 2.60 -5.17
CA PHE A 66 8.64 2.44 -4.19
C PHE A 66 9.38 1.13 -4.43
N PRO A 67 10.72 1.14 -4.52
CA PRO A 67 11.48 -0.07 -4.78
C PRO A 67 11.43 -1.00 -3.57
N ARG A 68 11.34 -2.31 -3.81
CA ARG A 68 11.40 -3.37 -2.81
C ARG A 68 12.19 -4.55 -3.34
N LYS A 69 13.14 -5.05 -2.55
CA LYS A 69 13.79 -6.33 -2.83
C LYS A 69 12.81 -7.47 -2.53
N MET A 70 12.62 -8.36 -3.48
CA MET A 70 11.73 -9.52 -3.39
C MET A 70 12.40 -10.73 -4.04
N TYR A 71 12.06 -11.93 -3.56
CA TYR A 71 12.47 -13.17 -4.20
C TYR A 71 11.41 -13.61 -5.19
N PHE A 72 11.83 -13.90 -6.42
CA PHE A 72 10.97 -14.48 -7.45
C PHE A 72 11.68 -15.68 -8.07
N GLY A 73 11.11 -16.87 -7.94
CA GLY A 73 11.76 -18.12 -8.36
C GLY A 73 13.10 -18.36 -7.67
N GLY A 74 13.23 -18.00 -6.39
CA GLY A 74 14.49 -18.11 -5.62
C GLY A 74 15.54 -17.05 -5.93
N VAL A 75 15.28 -16.12 -6.88
CA VAL A 75 16.22 -15.06 -7.26
C VAL A 75 15.76 -13.73 -6.69
N GLU A 76 16.67 -13.00 -6.03
CA GLU A 76 16.40 -11.63 -5.59
C GLU A 76 16.24 -10.69 -6.81
N ARG A 77 15.14 -9.95 -6.82
CA ARG A 77 14.79 -8.95 -7.82
C ARG A 77 14.28 -7.70 -7.12
N THR A 78 14.48 -6.54 -7.73
CA THR A 78 13.75 -5.34 -7.34
C THR A 78 12.36 -5.41 -7.97
N GLY A 79 11.31 -5.27 -7.18
CA GLY A 79 9.98 -4.91 -7.69
C GLY A 79 9.53 -3.58 -7.11
N TRP A 80 8.44 -3.06 -7.66
CA TRP A 80 7.95 -1.73 -7.37
C TRP A 80 6.57 -1.82 -6.75
N VAL A 81 6.45 -1.42 -5.48
CA VAL A 81 5.13 -1.27 -4.84
C VAL A 81 4.56 0.07 -5.25
N LEU A 82 3.41 0.05 -5.90
CA LEU A 82 2.69 1.27 -6.25
C LEU A 82 1.96 1.79 -5.00
N GLY A 83 1.85 3.10 -4.90
CA GLY A 83 1.25 3.73 -3.72
C GLY A 83 1.13 5.23 -3.84
N ASP A 84 0.69 5.85 -2.75
CA ASP A 84 0.42 7.29 -2.65
C ASP A 84 -0.37 7.85 -3.86
N PHE A 85 -1.30 7.05 -4.41
CA PHE A 85 -2.15 7.45 -5.52
C PHE A 85 -3.27 8.37 -5.03
N CYS A 86 -3.27 9.63 -5.48
CA CYS A 86 -4.34 10.58 -5.19
C CYS A 86 -4.62 11.53 -6.36
N LEU A 87 -5.86 12.00 -6.40
CA LEU A 87 -6.32 13.09 -7.26
C LEU A 87 -7.16 14.04 -6.41
N GLU A 88 -7.08 15.32 -6.72
CA GLU A 88 -8.01 16.33 -6.25
C GLU A 88 -9.44 15.98 -6.68
N GLN A 89 -10.42 16.32 -5.84
CA GLN A 89 -11.80 15.86 -5.96
C GLN A 89 -12.46 16.18 -7.31
N SER A 90 -12.22 17.36 -7.88
CA SER A 90 -12.71 17.76 -9.20
C SER A 90 -12.11 16.95 -10.35
N TYR A 91 -10.97 16.30 -10.12
CA TYR A 91 -10.26 15.46 -11.09
C TYR A 91 -10.43 13.96 -10.84
N ARG A 92 -11.21 13.55 -9.82
CA ARG A 92 -11.49 12.13 -9.50
C ARG A 92 -12.50 11.52 -10.48
N SER A 93 -12.11 11.44 -11.74
CA SER A 93 -12.81 10.69 -12.78
C SER A 93 -11.90 9.62 -13.39
N LEU A 94 -12.50 8.69 -14.14
CA LEU A 94 -11.77 7.55 -14.68
C LEU A 94 -10.64 7.96 -15.63
N GLY A 95 -10.84 8.98 -16.46
CA GLY A 95 -9.85 9.45 -17.45
C GLY A 95 -8.52 9.90 -16.81
N PRO A 96 -8.52 10.92 -15.93
CA PRO A 96 -7.36 11.34 -15.14
C PRO A 96 -6.67 10.20 -14.41
N ALA A 97 -7.46 9.33 -13.77
CA ALA A 97 -6.92 8.20 -13.03
C ALA A 97 -6.17 7.21 -13.94
N LEU A 98 -6.73 6.91 -15.12
CA LEU A 98 -6.07 6.06 -16.11
C LEU A 98 -4.79 6.68 -16.64
N GLN A 99 -4.79 7.99 -16.96
CA GLN A 99 -3.61 8.68 -17.47
C GLN A 99 -2.46 8.65 -16.46
N LEU A 100 -2.75 8.99 -15.21
CA LEU A 100 -1.75 9.01 -14.14
C LEU A 100 -1.24 7.61 -13.81
N GLN A 101 -2.15 6.64 -13.67
CA GLN A 101 -1.77 5.27 -13.31
C GLN A 101 -0.98 4.58 -14.43
N ARG A 102 -1.35 4.80 -15.70
CA ARG A 102 -0.61 4.29 -16.85
C ARG A 102 0.82 4.82 -16.86
N ALA A 103 1.01 6.14 -16.68
CA ALA A 103 2.35 6.73 -16.62
C ALA A 103 3.21 6.15 -15.49
N CYS A 104 2.60 5.85 -14.34
CA CYS A 104 3.27 5.21 -13.21
C CYS A 104 3.71 3.77 -13.55
N LEU A 105 2.81 2.98 -14.14
CA LEU A 105 3.07 1.59 -14.53
C LEU A 105 4.11 1.48 -15.64
N ASP A 106 3.96 2.27 -16.71
CA ASP A 106 4.85 2.22 -17.88
C ASP A 106 6.30 2.47 -17.45
N ALA A 107 6.53 3.51 -16.66
CA ALA A 107 7.88 3.91 -16.26
C ALA A 107 8.41 3.19 -15.00
N ALA A 108 7.57 2.47 -14.25
CA ALA A 108 8.04 1.54 -13.21
C ALA A 108 8.36 0.15 -13.77
N GLY A 109 7.71 -0.25 -14.88
CA GLY A 109 7.91 -1.54 -15.56
C GLY A 109 9.02 -1.59 -16.60
N GLU A 110 9.72 -0.48 -16.88
CA GLU A 110 10.86 -0.47 -17.80
C GLU A 110 11.99 -1.41 -17.34
N ALA A 111 12.35 -2.35 -18.22
CA ALA A 111 13.37 -3.39 -18.04
C ALA A 111 14.81 -2.81 -17.95
N PRO A 112 15.76 -3.47 -17.27
CA PRO A 112 15.75 -4.89 -16.91
C PRO A 112 15.20 -5.21 -15.51
N SER A 113 14.70 -4.24 -14.75
CA SER A 113 14.54 -4.37 -13.30
C SER A 113 13.12 -4.12 -12.81
N GLY A 114 12.28 -5.15 -12.89
CA GLY A 114 11.26 -5.40 -11.88
C GLY A 114 9.83 -5.51 -12.36
N PHE A 115 9.03 -6.22 -11.57
CA PHE A 115 7.57 -6.25 -11.66
C PHE A 115 6.98 -5.16 -10.77
N CYS A 116 5.76 -4.71 -11.10
CA CYS A 116 4.98 -3.82 -10.24
C CYS A 116 3.91 -4.62 -9.48
N TYR A 117 3.60 -4.18 -8.27
CA TYR A 117 2.49 -4.72 -7.48
C TYR A 117 1.84 -3.63 -6.63
N ASP A 118 0.60 -3.83 -6.25
CA ASP A 118 -0.18 -2.86 -5.48
C ASP A 118 -1.21 -3.58 -4.59
N PHE A 119 -1.77 -2.86 -3.63
CA PHE A 119 -2.89 -3.25 -2.78
C PHE A 119 -4.06 -2.29 -3.01
N PRO A 120 -4.67 -2.33 -4.21
CA PRO A 120 -5.66 -1.35 -4.61
C PRO A 120 -6.92 -1.39 -3.76
N SER A 121 -7.53 -0.23 -3.54
CA SER A 121 -8.91 -0.16 -3.07
C SER A 121 -9.88 -0.70 -4.11
N SER A 122 -11.11 -1.03 -3.71
CA SER A 122 -12.18 -1.47 -4.64
C SER A 122 -12.43 -0.46 -5.77
N ARG A 123 -12.27 0.85 -5.51
CA ARG A 123 -12.36 1.90 -6.52
C ARG A 123 -11.18 1.86 -7.50
N MET A 124 -9.97 1.68 -6.98
CA MET A 124 -8.76 1.63 -7.81
C MET A 124 -8.72 0.38 -8.69
N MET A 125 -9.34 -0.72 -8.24
CA MET A 125 -9.51 -1.93 -9.07
C MET A 125 -10.23 -1.65 -10.40
N ALA A 126 -11.19 -0.72 -10.43
CA ALA A 126 -11.85 -0.35 -11.69
C ALA A 126 -10.88 0.30 -12.69
N VAL A 127 -9.90 1.07 -12.20
CA VAL A 127 -8.84 1.67 -13.02
C VAL A 127 -7.90 0.59 -13.55
N TYR A 128 -7.45 -0.33 -12.70
CA TYR A 128 -6.60 -1.46 -13.09
C TYR A 128 -7.27 -2.36 -14.14
N ASN A 129 -8.54 -2.74 -13.92
CA ASN A 129 -9.31 -3.54 -14.88
C ASN A 129 -9.39 -2.86 -16.25
N ARG A 130 -9.57 -1.53 -16.27
CA ARG A 130 -9.63 -0.76 -17.52
C ARG A 130 -8.27 -0.60 -18.20
N LEU A 131 -7.17 -0.76 -17.46
CA LEU A 131 -5.81 -0.91 -18.00
C LEU A 131 -5.49 -2.34 -18.45
N GLY A 132 -6.41 -3.29 -18.31
CA GLY A 132 -6.22 -4.69 -18.66
C GLY A 132 -5.38 -5.48 -17.65
N ILE A 133 -5.18 -4.93 -16.44
CA ILE A 133 -4.41 -5.56 -15.37
C ILE A 133 -5.37 -6.32 -14.46
N SER A 134 -5.15 -7.62 -14.31
CA SER A 134 -5.91 -8.48 -13.41
C SER A 134 -5.21 -8.69 -12.07
N GLN A 135 -5.99 -9.03 -11.05
CA GLN A 135 -5.47 -9.38 -9.74
C GLN A 135 -4.69 -10.71 -9.80
N SER A 136 -3.41 -10.70 -9.43
CA SER A 136 -2.55 -11.88 -9.44
C SER A 136 -2.55 -12.69 -8.13
N GLY A 137 -3.06 -12.12 -7.03
CA GLY A 137 -3.07 -12.77 -5.73
C GLY A 137 -3.76 -11.94 -4.64
N THR A 138 -3.67 -12.41 -3.39
CA THR A 138 -4.34 -11.77 -2.24
C THR A 138 -3.39 -11.72 -1.06
N LEU A 139 -3.25 -10.55 -0.43
CA LEU A 139 -2.55 -10.41 0.85
C LEU A 139 -3.55 -10.49 1.99
N VAL A 140 -3.42 -11.50 2.84
CA VAL A 140 -4.28 -11.71 4.00
C VAL A 140 -3.50 -11.46 5.29
N ARG A 141 -4.09 -10.67 6.19
CA ARG A 141 -3.54 -10.47 7.53
C ARG A 141 -4.24 -11.40 8.50
N TRP A 142 -3.51 -12.39 8.98
CA TRP A 142 -3.94 -13.22 10.10
C TRP A 142 -3.49 -12.60 11.42
N ALA A 143 -4.32 -12.72 12.45
CA ALA A 143 -3.98 -12.34 13.81
C ALA A 143 -4.35 -13.49 14.75
N LYS A 144 -3.35 -14.02 15.44
CA LYS A 144 -3.57 -15.03 16.48
C LYS A 144 -3.95 -14.31 17.78
N PRO A 145 -5.14 -14.58 18.38
CA PRO A 145 -5.44 -14.09 19.71
C PRO A 145 -4.40 -14.62 20.71
N LEU A 146 -3.84 -13.72 21.52
CA LEU A 146 -2.94 -14.12 22.62
C LEU A 146 -3.71 -14.40 23.92
N ARG A 147 -4.93 -13.87 24.02
CA ARG A 147 -5.81 -13.93 25.19
C ARG A 147 -7.26 -14.05 24.76
N LEU A 148 -8.00 -14.99 25.34
CA LEU A 148 -9.39 -15.27 25.00
C LEU A 148 -10.41 -14.54 25.88
N GLU A 149 -9.98 -13.93 26.98
CA GLU A 149 -10.86 -13.24 27.93
C GLU A 149 -11.74 -12.20 27.23
N ARG A 150 -11.14 -11.40 26.34
CA ARG A 150 -11.85 -10.36 25.57
C ARG A 150 -12.88 -10.91 24.57
N HIS A 151 -12.74 -12.18 24.17
CA HIS A 151 -13.64 -12.83 23.22
C HIS A 151 -14.73 -13.66 23.93
N LEU A 152 -14.43 -14.22 25.10
CA LEU A 152 -15.33 -15.11 25.84
C LEU A 152 -16.21 -14.39 26.86
N GLN A 153 -15.72 -13.33 27.51
CA GLN A 153 -16.49 -12.59 28.52
C GLN A 153 -17.83 -12.02 27.99
N PRO A 154 -17.92 -11.45 26.78
CA PRO A 154 -19.20 -10.94 26.27
C PRO A 154 -20.18 -12.05 25.83
N ARG A 155 -19.69 -13.27 25.57
CA ARG A 155 -20.48 -14.38 25.01
C ARG A 155 -21.03 -15.33 26.08
N LEU A 156 -20.50 -15.27 27.30
CA LEU A 156 -20.86 -16.16 28.40
C LEU A 156 -21.50 -15.36 29.54
N ARG A 157 -22.69 -15.78 29.97
CA ARG A 157 -23.40 -15.13 31.10
C ARG A 157 -22.67 -15.29 32.44
N SER A 158 -21.94 -16.40 32.60
CA SER A 158 -21.21 -16.72 33.84
C SER A 158 -19.76 -16.24 33.77
N ARG A 159 -19.43 -15.24 34.61
CA ARG A 159 -18.06 -14.73 34.80
C ARG A 159 -17.04 -15.81 35.21
N PRO A 160 -17.31 -16.71 36.19
CA PRO A 160 -16.35 -17.75 36.54
C PRO A 160 -16.14 -18.76 35.41
N LEU A 161 -17.21 -19.14 34.70
CA LEU A 161 -17.10 -20.02 33.53
C LEU A 161 -16.25 -19.37 32.42
N ALA A 162 -16.47 -18.09 32.14
CA ALA A 162 -15.69 -17.34 31.16
C ALA A 162 -14.19 -17.30 31.52
N ARG A 163 -13.86 -17.13 32.81
CA ARG A 163 -12.48 -17.16 33.30
C ARG A 163 -11.84 -18.54 33.14
N ALA A 164 -12.53 -19.60 33.54
CA ALA A 164 -12.03 -20.97 33.42
C ALA A 164 -11.75 -21.34 31.95
N LEU A 165 -12.71 -21.08 31.06
CA LEU A 165 -12.56 -21.36 29.63
C LEU A 165 -11.47 -20.49 28.99
N SER A 166 -11.33 -19.23 29.41
CA SER A 166 -10.24 -18.37 28.93
C SER A 166 -8.87 -18.90 29.36
N ALA A 167 -8.72 -19.35 30.61
CA ALA A 167 -7.46 -19.91 31.11
C ALA A 167 -7.04 -21.16 30.32
N ILE A 168 -7.98 -22.08 30.09
CA ILE A 168 -7.74 -23.28 29.28
C ILE A 168 -7.32 -22.89 27.86
N GLY A 169 -8.09 -22.04 27.19
CA GLY A 169 -7.79 -21.69 25.81
C GLY A 169 -6.52 -20.83 25.67
N ASN A 170 -6.16 -20.02 26.66
CA ASN A 170 -4.88 -19.32 26.71
C ASN A 170 -3.70 -20.30 26.83
N ALA A 171 -3.84 -21.35 27.64
CA ALA A 171 -2.82 -22.41 27.74
C ALA A 171 -2.65 -23.13 26.40
N VAL A 172 -3.75 -23.44 25.70
CA VAL A 172 -3.69 -24.05 24.35
C VAL A 172 -3.04 -23.11 23.33
N LEU A 173 -3.39 -21.83 23.33
CA LEU A 173 -2.79 -20.83 22.43
C LEU A 173 -1.29 -20.66 22.68
N ALA A 174 -0.88 -20.65 23.96
CA ALA A 174 0.51 -20.56 24.37
C ALA A 174 1.29 -21.81 23.95
N TYR A 175 0.72 -23.01 24.12
CA TYR A 175 1.32 -24.26 23.68
C TYR A 175 1.54 -24.27 22.16
N ARG A 176 0.49 -23.98 21.38
CA ARG A 176 0.59 -23.86 19.91
C ARG A 176 1.56 -22.75 19.47
N GLY A 177 1.75 -21.72 20.29
CA GLY A 177 2.72 -20.65 20.02
C GLY A 177 4.17 -21.11 20.16
N ARG A 178 4.44 -22.05 21.08
CA ARG A 178 5.79 -22.61 21.31
C ARG A 178 6.19 -23.64 20.27
N SER A 179 5.22 -24.40 19.75
CA SER A 179 5.49 -25.47 18.80
C SER A 179 5.96 -24.98 17.43
N GLY A 180 5.82 -23.68 17.11
CA GLY A 180 6.14 -23.12 15.81
C GLY A 180 5.35 -23.82 14.71
N ASP A 181 4.24 -23.24 14.25
CA ASP A 181 3.46 -23.87 13.17
C ASP A 181 4.36 -24.01 11.92
N ALA A 182 4.92 -25.20 11.71
CA ALA A 182 5.84 -25.53 10.62
C ALA A 182 5.18 -25.42 9.23
N HIS A 183 3.87 -25.22 9.18
CA HIS A 183 3.06 -25.12 7.97
C HIS A 183 2.92 -23.70 7.41
N CYS A 184 3.57 -22.69 7.99
CA CYS A 184 3.29 -21.30 7.60
C CYS A 184 4.11 -20.79 6.40
N CYS A 185 5.05 -21.58 5.85
CA CYS A 185 5.96 -21.18 4.77
C CYS A 185 6.02 -22.20 3.61
N GLU A 186 4.92 -22.87 3.29
CA GLU A 186 4.78 -23.59 2.01
C GLU A 186 3.78 -22.81 1.13
N LEU A 187 4.28 -21.78 0.45
CA LEU A 187 3.61 -21.09 -0.66
C LEU A 187 4.65 -20.80 -1.75
#